data_AF-A0A3R7JVE9-F1
#
_entry.id   AF-A0A3R7JVE9-F1
#
_cell.length_a   1.000
_cell.length_b   1.000
_cell.length_c   1.000
_cell.angle_alpha   90.00
_cell.angle_beta   90.00
_cell.angle_gamma   90.00
#
_symmetry.space_group_name_H-M   'P 1'
#
loop_
_entity.id
_entity.type
_entity.pdbx_description
1 polymer ?
#
loop_
_entity_poly.entity_id
_entity_poly.type
_entity_poly.pdbx_seq_one_letter_code
_entity_poly.pdbx_strand_id
1 'polypeptide(L)' 'MGAASRFRDSTQILLPVGALDGIREELEQQFTVSVHQDGEQIRIIGSPVEIKDASDFLARHGVTFA' A
#
# COMPACT_ATOMS: atom_id res chain seq x y z
N MET A 1 -21.61 -7.10 -12.76
CA MET A 1 -21.42 -6.31 -11.52
C MET A 1 -19.98 -6.50 -11.07
N GLY A 2 -19.09 -5.52 -11.21
CA GLY A 2 -17.67 -5.74 -10.90
C GLY A 2 -16.74 -4.52 -11.03
N ALA A 3 -17.28 -3.31 -11.05
CA ALA A 3 -16.45 -2.11 -11.16
C ALA A 3 -15.93 -1.66 -9.78
N ALA A 4 -16.82 -1.50 -8.80
CA ALA A 4 -16.49 -0.82 -7.55
C ALA A 4 -15.39 -1.50 -6.73
N SER A 5 -15.41 -2.83 -6.59
CA SER A 5 -14.40 -3.55 -5.80
C SER A 5 -13.02 -3.43 -6.44
N ARG A 6 -12.91 -3.67 -7.76
CA ARG A 6 -11.62 -3.59 -8.47
C ARG A 6 -11.03 -2.18 -8.47
N PHE A 7 -11.86 -1.14 -8.61
CA PHE A 7 -11.38 0.24 -8.47
C PHE A 7 -10.93 0.54 -7.03
N ARG A 8 -11.62 0.00 -6.03
CA ARG A 8 -11.26 0.17 -4.62
C ARG A 8 -9.94 -0.53 -4.29
N ASP A 9 -9.72 -1.75 -4.78
CA ASP A 9 -8.47 -2.49 -4.63
C ASP A 9 -7.30 -1.79 -5.32
N SER A 10 -7.55 -1.04 -6.40
CA SER A 10 -6.51 -0.19 -7.01
C SER A 10 -6.22 1.08 -6.24
N THR A 11 -7.01 1.47 -5.23
CA THR A 11 -6.75 2.68 -4.43
C THR A 11 -6.16 2.39 -3.06
N GLN A 12 -5.96 1.12 -2.71
CA GLN A 12 -5.41 0.75 -1.41
C GLN A 12 -4.61 -0.54 -1.43
N ILE A 13 -3.66 -0.67 -0.51
CA ILE A 13 -2.92 -1.90 -0.25
C ILE A 13 -3.09 -2.25 1.24
N LEU A 14 -3.34 -3.52 1.53
CA LEU A 14 -3.40 -4.05 2.90
C LEU A 14 -2.16 -4.89 3.18
N LEU A 15 -1.53 -4.64 4.32
CA LEU A 15 -0.30 -5.29 4.76
C LEU A 15 -0.41 -5.67 6.24
N PRO A 16 0.33 -6.68 6.71
CA PRO A 16 0.46 -6.93 8.14
C PRO A 16 1.24 -5.80 8.83
N VAL A 17 1.00 -5.62 10.13
CA VAL A 17 1.81 -4.70 10.96
C VAL A 17 3.29 -5.07 10.89
N GLY A 18 4.16 -4.06 10.84
CA GLY A 18 5.61 -4.25 10.71
C GLY A 18 6.11 -4.49 9.27
N ALA A 19 5.22 -4.69 8.29
CA ALA A 19 5.59 -4.84 6.88
C ALA A 19 6.32 -3.63 6.29
N LEU A 20 6.11 -2.44 6.86
CA LEU A 20 6.75 -1.19 6.42
C LEU A 20 7.91 -0.75 7.33
N ASP A 21 8.33 -1.58 8.28
CA ASP A 21 9.43 -1.23 9.19
C ASP A 21 10.71 -0.96 8.39
N GLY A 22 11.30 0.22 8.59
CA GLY A 22 12.50 0.67 7.88
C GLY A 22 12.31 1.16 6.43
N ILE A 23 11.11 1.01 5.83
CA ILE A 23 10.84 1.48 4.45
C ILE A 23 9.66 2.48 4.36
N ARG A 24 8.93 2.68 5.45
CA ARG A 24 7.76 3.59 5.50
C ARG A 24 8.10 5.00 5.05
N GLU A 25 9.16 5.58 5.62
CA GLU A 25 9.56 6.95 5.32
C GLU A 25 10.00 7.10 3.87
N GLU A 26 10.61 6.07 3.29
CA GLU A 26 11.00 6.06 1.88
C GLU A 26 9.77 5.96 0.98
N LEU A 27 8.79 5.12 1.34
CA LEU A 27 7.52 5.00 0.63
C LEU A 27 6.76 6.34 0.61
N GLU A 28 6.62 7.01 1.75
CA GLU A 28 5.89 8.29 1.86
C GLU A 28 6.65 9.46 1.19
N GLN A 29 7.95 9.32 0.94
CA GLN A 29 8.74 10.30 0.18
C GLN A 29 8.71 10.06 -1.33
N GLN A 30 8.71 8.80 -1.76
CA GLN A 30 8.71 8.44 -3.19
C GLN A 30 7.32 8.52 -3.81
N PHE A 31 6.26 8.30 -3.02
CA PHE A 31 4.89 8.20 -3.51
C PHE A 31 3.95 9.10 -2.71
N THR A 32 2.97 9.69 -3.38
CA THR A 32 1.87 10.43 -2.76
C THR A 32 0.83 9.45 -2.24
N VAL A 33 1.17 8.75 -1.16
CA VAL A 33 0.31 7.79 -0.48
C VAL A 33 0.14 8.15 0.99
N SER A 34 -0.98 7.74 1.59
CA SER A 34 -1.24 7.88 3.01
C SER A 34 -1.24 6.51 3.67
N VAL A 35 -0.46 6.35 4.74
CA VAL A 35 -0.35 5.09 5.47
C VAL A 35 -1.13 5.17 6.78
N HIS A 36 -2.19 4.37 6.87
CA HIS A 36 -3.01 4.21 8.06
C HIS A 36 -2.70 2.88 8.74
N GLN A 37 -2.66 2.88 10.07
CA GLN A 37 -2.60 1.65 10.85
C GLN A 37 -3.94 1.45 11.55
N ASP A 38 -4.55 0.28 11.33
CA ASP A 38 -5.81 -0.14 11.94
C ASP A 38 -5.57 -1.47 12.67
N GLY A 39 -5.31 -1.40 13.97
CA GLY A 39 -4.92 -2.56 14.78
C GLY A 39 -3.64 -3.24 14.27
N GLU A 40 -3.79 -4.47 13.79
CA GLU A 40 -2.71 -5.33 13.27
C GLU A 40 -2.53 -5.22 11.75
N GLN A 41 -3.27 -4.33 11.10
CA GLN A 41 -3.20 -4.11 9.66
C GLN A 41 -2.69 -2.71 9.33
N ILE A 42 -1.92 -2.63 8.25
CA ILE A 42 -1.51 -1.39 7.62
C ILE A 42 -2.29 -1.25 6.33
N ARG A 43 -2.87 -0.06 6.13
CA ARG A 43 -3.56 0.32 4.91
C ARG A 43 -2.85 1.49 4.27
N ILE A 44 -2.32 1.26 3.09
CA ILE A 44 -1.78 2.30 2.23
C ILE A 44 -2.91 2.76 1.31
N ILE A 45 -3.14 4.06 1.20
CA ILE A 45 -4.21 4.65 0.37
C ILE A 45 -3.57 5.65 -0.58
N GLY A 46 -3.98 5.62 -1.85
CA GLY A 46 -3.44 6.51 -2.88
C GLY A 46 -4.26 6.47 -4.15
N SER A 47 -3.82 7.22 -5.15
CA SER A 47 -4.41 7.12 -6.48
C SER A 47 -4.06 5.78 -7.15
N PRO A 48 -4.81 5.32 -8.16
CA PRO A 48 -4.53 4.05 -8.82
C PRO A 48 -3.14 3.90 -9.43
N VAL A 49 -2.55 5.01 -9.89
CA VAL A 49 -1.17 5.00 -10.42
C VAL A 49 -0.16 4.87 -9.28
N GLU A 50 -0.31 5.67 -8.23
CA GLU A 50 0.57 5.61 -7.04
C GLU A 50 0.55 4.24 -6.37
N ILE A 51 -0.63 3.63 -6.23
CA ILE A 51 -0.78 2.31 -5.61
C ILE A 51 -0.13 1.22 -6.45
N LYS A 52 -0.20 1.32 -7.79
CA LYS A 52 0.46 0.36 -8.67
C LYS A 52 1.98 0.44 -8.54
N ASP A 53 2.54 1.64 -8.54
CA ASP A 53 4.00 1.83 -8.41
C ASP A 53 4.48 1.53 -6.98
N ALA A 54 3.73 1.92 -5.96
CA ALA A 54 3.98 1.55 -4.57
C ALA A 54 3.95 0.03 -4.37
N SER A 55 2.99 -0.68 -4.98
CA SER A 55 2.94 -2.15 -4.90
C SER A 55 4.18 -2.81 -5.51
N ASP A 56 4.70 -2.28 -6.62
CA ASP A 56 5.92 -2.79 -7.25
C ASP A 56 7.15 -2.50 -6.38
N PHE A 57 7.23 -1.29 -5.82
CA PHE A 57 8.24 -0.91 -4.84
C PHE A 57 8.26 -1.86 -3.64
N LEU A 58 7.11 -2.11 -3.02
CA LEU A 58 6.98 -3.01 -1.88
C LEU A 58 7.44 -4.43 -2.21
N ALA A 59 7.08 -4.95 -3.39
CA ALA A 59 7.52 -6.26 -3.84
C ALA A 59 9.05 -6.35 -3.99
N ARG A 60 9.71 -5.29 -4.48
CA ARG A 60 11.18 -5.21 -4.59
C ARG A 60 11.87 -5.18 -3.23
N HIS A 61 11.23 -4.62 -2.21
CA HIS A 61 11.73 -4.59 -0.84
C HIS A 61 11.38 -5.86 -0.04
N GLY A 62 10.77 -6.88 -0.68
CA GLY A 62 10.46 -8.17 -0.05
C GLY A 62 9.22 -8.15 0.85
N VAL A 63 8.37 -7.12 0.72
CA VAL A 63 7.13 -7.02 1.50
C VAL A 63 6.11 -8.03 0.99
N THR A 64 5.52 -8.80 1.91
CA THR A 64 4.46 -9.75 1.59
C THR A 64 3.10 -9.13 1.86
N PHE A 65 2.19 -9.24 0.89
CA PHE A 65 0.81 -8.77 0.99
C PHE A 65 -0.04 -9.80 1.74
N ALA A 66 -0.99 -9.33 2.55
CA ALA A 66 -1.93 -10.17 3.31
C ALA A 66 -3.18 -10.54 2.49
#